data_AF-A0A7R9UPM2-F1
#
_entry.id   AF-A0A7R9UPM2-F1
#
_cell.length_a   1.000
_cell.length_b   1.000
_cell.length_c   1.000
_cell.angle_alpha   90.00
_cell.angle_beta   90.00
_cell.angle_gamma   90.00
#
_symmetry.space_group_name_H-M   'P 1'
#
loop_
_entity.id
_entity.type
_entity.pdbx_description
1 polymer ?
#
loop_
_entity_poly.entity_id
_entity_poly.type
_entity_poly.pdbx_seq_one_letter_code
_entity_poly.pdbx_strand_id
1 'polypeptide(L)'
;TMASAKSELVVDLSCDHVRWLEGATAEYELPDTGKAFRCALMFAMSRGPLALPSPGTPAEGTAPFTARLAPQQLAWLGEEVRRAGEGATASQVATAMCNACAQGHSDDVFGVVRCKTGVATADSACEGARAALAKQRARAS
;
A
#
# COMPACT_ATOMS: atom_id res chain seq x y z
N THR A 1 23.59 -6.38 9.92
CA THR A 1 22.63 -6.41 8.80
C THR A 1 22.17 -4.99 8.55
N MET A 2 22.55 -4.36 7.42
CA MET A 2 22.13 -2.99 7.14
C MET A 2 20.61 -2.95 7.01
N ALA A 3 19.93 -2.38 8.00
CA ALA A 3 18.52 -2.08 7.90
C ALA A 3 18.36 -1.07 6.75
N SER A 4 17.93 -1.55 5.59
CA SER A 4 17.58 -0.69 4.46
C SER A 4 16.58 0.36 4.94
N ALA A 5 17.06 1.61 5.03
CA ALA A 5 16.30 2.72 5.59
C ALA A 5 15.05 2.94 4.72
N LYS A 6 13.90 3.09 5.37
CA LYS A 6 12.66 3.48 4.68
C LYS A 6 12.73 4.98 4.41
N SER A 7 12.31 5.42 3.23
CA SER A 7 12.14 6.84 2.92
C SER A 7 10.68 7.24 3.01
N GLU A 8 10.45 8.50 3.32
CA GLU A 8 9.12 9.08 3.35
C GLU A 8 8.64 9.39 1.93
N LEU A 9 7.40 8.97 1.64
CA LEU A 9 6.65 9.31 0.44
C LEU A 9 5.44 10.13 0.88
N VAL A 10 5.23 11.27 0.23
CA VAL A 10 4.01 12.07 0.36
C VAL A 10 3.28 12.02 -0.98
N VAL A 11 2.01 11.62 -0.96
CA VAL A 11 1.13 11.56 -2.12
C VAL A 11 -0.23 12.13 -1.76
N ASP A 12 -0.93 12.68 -2.74
CA ASP A 12 -2.32 13.09 -2.56
C ASP A 12 -3.23 11.90 -2.89
N LEU A 13 -4.07 11.52 -1.93
CA LEU A 13 -5.08 10.47 -2.08
C LEU A 13 -6.47 11.07 -1.87
N SER A 14 -7.49 10.48 -2.50
CA SER A 14 -8.87 10.85 -2.20
C SER A 14 -9.19 10.57 -0.73
N CYS A 15 -10.07 11.38 -0.13
CA CYS A 15 -10.54 11.13 1.24
C CYS A 15 -11.12 9.71 1.40
N ASP A 16 -11.76 9.17 0.37
CA ASP A 16 -12.32 7.81 0.40
C ASP A 16 -11.24 6.73 0.38
N HIS A 17 -10.13 6.92 -0.34
CA HIS A 17 -8.99 6.01 -0.27
C HIS A 17 -8.32 6.04 1.10
N VAL A 18 -8.19 7.23 1.70
CA VAL A 18 -7.66 7.36 3.06
C VAL A 18 -8.57 6.63 4.06
N ARG A 19 -9.88 6.86 4.00
CA ARG A 19 -10.87 6.14 4.83
C ARG A 19 -10.86 4.64 4.60
N TRP A 20 -10.70 4.19 3.37
CA TRP A 20 -10.58 2.76 3.05
C TRP A 20 -9.33 2.14 3.69
N LEU A 21 -8.19 2.82 3.63
CA LEU A 21 -6.96 2.39 4.30
C LEU A 21 -7.08 2.38 5.82
N GLU A 22 -7.76 3.38 6.40
CA GLU A 22 -8.09 3.45 7.83
C GLU A 22 -9.01 2.31 8.25
N GLY A 23 -10.07 2.05 7.48
CA GLY A 23 -11.00 0.93 7.68
C GLY A 23 -10.26 -0.40 7.65
N ALA A 24 -9.42 -0.63 6.63
CA ALA A 24 -8.59 -1.83 6.54
C ALA A 24 -7.58 -1.94 7.69
N THR A 25 -7.06 -0.81 8.18
CA THR A 25 -6.16 -0.80 9.33
C THR A 25 -6.86 -1.30 10.59
N ALA A 26 -8.09 -0.84 10.82
CA ALA A 26 -8.91 -1.26 11.95
C ALA A 26 -9.37 -2.72 11.80
N GLU A 27 -9.95 -3.08 10.66
CA GLU A 27 -10.53 -4.41 10.39
C GLU A 27 -9.51 -5.54 10.43
N TYR A 28 -8.33 -5.32 9.86
CA TYR A 28 -7.25 -6.31 9.79
C TYR A 28 -6.17 -6.11 10.87
N GLU A 29 -6.44 -5.22 11.84
CA GLU A 29 -5.59 -4.88 12.99
C GLU A 29 -4.15 -4.51 12.62
N LEU A 30 -3.98 -3.82 11.50
CA LEU A 30 -2.69 -3.36 11.04
C LEU A 30 -2.15 -2.27 12.00
N PRO A 31 -0.82 -2.16 12.18
CA PRO A 31 -0.23 -1.21 13.11
C PRO A 31 -0.46 0.26 12.74
N ASP A 32 -0.60 0.59 11.45
CA ASP A 32 -0.80 1.95 10.95
C ASP A 32 -1.38 1.94 9.53
N THR A 33 -1.98 3.04 9.12
CA THR A 33 -2.49 3.26 7.75
C THR A 33 -1.39 3.14 6.70
N GLY A 34 -0.15 3.52 7.05
CA GLY A 34 1.02 3.30 6.20
C GLY A 34 1.31 1.81 5.94
N LYS A 35 0.93 0.91 6.86
CA LYS A 35 1.07 -0.54 6.70
C LYS A 35 -0.02 -1.07 5.79
N ALA A 36 -1.25 -0.60 5.92
CA ALA A 36 -2.31 -0.89 4.95
C ALA A 36 -1.86 -0.47 3.54
N PHE A 37 -1.35 0.77 3.40
CA PHE A 37 -0.84 1.26 2.12
C PHE A 37 0.28 0.38 1.56
N ARG A 38 1.26 -0.01 2.38
CA ARG A 38 2.34 -0.92 1.96
C ARG A 38 1.81 -2.31 1.57
N CYS A 39 0.76 -2.82 2.22
CA CYS A 39 0.14 -4.09 1.84
C CYS A 39 -0.52 -3.98 0.46
N ALA A 40 -1.28 -2.90 0.21
CA ALA A 40 -1.86 -2.60 -1.10
C ALA A 40 -0.77 -2.46 -2.19
N LEU A 41 0.31 -1.74 -1.90
CA LEU A 41 1.44 -1.60 -2.81
C LEU A 41 2.09 -2.94 -3.16
N MET A 42 2.40 -3.76 -2.15
CA MET A 42 2.99 -5.09 -2.39
C MET A 42 2.04 -6.02 -3.15
N PHE A 43 0.74 -5.89 -2.95
CA PHE A 43 -0.26 -6.62 -3.72
C PHE A 43 -0.29 -6.17 -5.18
N ALA A 44 -0.32 -4.87 -5.44
CA ALA A 44 -0.24 -4.32 -6.79
C ALA A 44 1.04 -4.77 -7.52
N MET A 45 2.19 -4.68 -6.86
CA MET A 45 3.48 -5.19 -7.37
C MET A 45 3.39 -6.67 -7.81
N SER A 46 2.58 -7.49 -7.14
CA SER A 46 2.41 -8.91 -7.46
C SER A 46 1.47 -9.18 -8.65
N ARG A 47 0.64 -8.21 -9.04
CA ARG A 47 -0.35 -8.34 -10.12
C ARG A 47 0.14 -7.80 -11.47
N GLY A 48 1.32 -7.18 -11.51
CA GLY A 48 1.90 -6.61 -12.71
C GLY A 48 1.64 -5.11 -12.86
N PRO A 49 1.81 -4.54 -14.08
CA PRO A 49 1.62 -3.12 -14.35
C PRO A 49 0.24 -2.61 -13.95
N LEU A 50 0.17 -1.40 -13.36
CA LEU A 50 -1.12 -0.76 -13.08
C LEU A 50 -1.73 -0.19 -14.36
N ALA A 51 -3.03 -0.42 -14.55
CA ALA A 51 -3.82 0.35 -15.49
C ALA A 51 -4.13 1.71 -14.86
N LEU A 52 -3.40 2.74 -15.29
CA LEU A 52 -3.66 4.09 -14.81
C LEU A 52 -4.89 4.65 -15.51
N PRO A 53 -5.82 5.29 -14.78
CA PRO A 53 -6.91 6.00 -15.41
C PRO A 53 -6.34 7.09 -16.32
N SER A 54 -6.93 7.30 -17.50
CA SER A 54 -6.63 8.48 -18.31
C SER A 54 -6.68 9.74 -17.45
N PRO A 55 -5.84 10.76 -17.71
CA PRO A 55 -5.90 12.02 -16.99
C PRO A 55 -7.32 12.60 -17.15
N GLY A 56 -8.14 12.42 -16.12
CA GLY A 56 -9.59 12.57 -16.21
C GLY A 56 -10.19 12.68 -14.83
N THR A 57 -10.77 13.85 -14.60
CA THR A 57 -11.49 14.36 -13.41
C THR A 57 -10.74 14.17 -12.08
N PRO A 58 -10.24 15.26 -11.47
CA PRO A 58 -9.70 15.23 -10.12
C PRO A 58 -10.71 14.55 -9.18
N ALA A 59 -10.25 13.62 -8.36
CA ALA A 59 -11.07 13.09 -7.27
C ALA A 59 -11.51 14.27 -6.39
N GLU A 60 -12.81 14.38 -6.13
CA GLU A 60 -13.35 15.46 -5.31
C GLU A 60 -12.81 15.28 -3.87
N GLY A 61 -11.99 16.23 -3.43
CA GLY A 61 -11.34 16.18 -2.12
C GLY A 61 -10.18 15.18 -2.04
N THR A 62 -8.96 15.68 -2.28
CA THR A 62 -7.72 14.95 -1.96
C THR A 62 -7.09 15.48 -0.69
N ALA A 63 -6.42 14.60 0.05
CA ALA A 63 -5.63 14.94 1.23
C ALA A 63 -4.22 14.36 1.12
N PRO A 64 -3.19 15.04 1.67
CA PRO A 64 -1.84 14.52 1.70
C PRO A 64 -1.79 13.28 2.60
N PHE A 65 -1.23 12.22 2.06
CA PHE A 65 -1.02 10.95 2.73
C PHE A 65 0.47 10.63 2.75
N THR A 66 0.98 10.34 3.95
CA THR A 66 2.40 10.06 4.17
C THR A 66 2.62 8.59 4.47
N ALA A 67 3.51 7.95 3.72
CA ALA A 67 3.93 6.57 3.95
C ALA A 67 5.44 6.42 3.94
N ARG A 68 5.97 5.61 4.87
CA ARG A 68 7.38 5.20 4.85
C ARG A 68 7.56 3.93 4.05
N LEU A 69 8.29 4.00 2.94
CA LEU A 69 8.47 2.92 1.97
C LEU A 69 9.92 2.43 1.94
N ALA A 70 10.10 1.13 1.71
CA ALA A 70 11.42 0.55 1.46
C ALA A 70 11.94 0.90 0.05
N PRO A 71 13.25 0.86 -0.21
CA PRO A 71 13.80 1.24 -1.52
C PRO A 71 13.19 0.53 -2.72
N GLN A 72 12.91 -0.78 -2.62
CA GLN A 72 12.25 -1.53 -3.70
C GLN A 72 10.84 -1.01 -4.03
N GLN A 73 10.13 -0.50 -3.02
CA GLN A 73 8.75 -0.02 -3.14
C GLN A 73 8.74 1.34 -3.84
N LEU A 74 9.71 2.19 -3.49
CA LEU A 74 9.96 3.46 -4.15
C LEU A 74 10.41 3.27 -5.60
N ALA A 75 11.32 2.32 -5.84
CA ALA A 75 11.79 2.00 -7.18
C ALA A 75 10.65 1.54 -8.09
N TRP A 76 9.78 0.65 -7.58
CA TRP A 76 8.60 0.20 -8.32
C TRP A 76 7.62 1.36 -8.61
N LEU A 77 7.32 2.20 -7.61
CA LEU A 77 6.48 3.39 -7.80
C LEU A 77 7.04 4.32 -8.88
N GLY A 78 8.35 4.57 -8.84
CA GLY A 78 9.03 5.39 -9.85
C GLY A 78 9.02 4.76 -11.25
N GLU A 79 9.03 3.43 -11.35
CA GLU A 79 8.85 2.74 -12.62
C GLU A 79 7.42 2.86 -13.16
N GLU A 80 6.40 2.70 -12.32
CA GLU A 80 5.00 2.88 -12.72
C GLU A 80 4.75 4.32 -13.17
N VAL A 81 5.30 5.32 -12.47
CA VAL A 81 5.24 6.74 -12.89
C VAL A 81 5.89 6.93 -14.26
N ARG A 82 7.05 6.31 -14.51
CA ARG A 82 7.72 6.40 -15.82
C ARG A 82 6.92 5.72 -16.93
N ARG A 83 6.31 4.57 -16.63
CA ARG A 83 5.51 3.79 -17.60
C ARG A 83 4.22 4.51 -17.97
N ALA A 84 3.64 5.26 -17.03
CA ALA A 84 2.48 6.12 -17.25
C ALA A 84 2.68 7.17 -18.34
N GLY A 85 3.92 7.59 -18.56
CA GLY A 85 4.29 8.64 -19.50
C GLY A 85 4.44 10.01 -18.84
N GLU A 86 4.58 11.03 -19.70
CA GLU A 86 4.86 12.40 -19.28
C GLU A 86 3.70 13.02 -18.49
N GLY A 87 4.03 13.76 -17.43
CA GLY A 87 3.05 14.42 -16.56
C GLY A 87 2.41 13.52 -15.50
N ALA A 88 2.73 12.22 -15.49
CA ALA A 88 2.26 11.32 -14.44
C ALA A 88 2.95 11.59 -13.09
N THR A 89 2.21 11.39 -12.01
CA THR A 89 2.64 11.65 -10.63
C THR A 89 2.54 10.41 -9.76
N ALA A 90 3.31 10.38 -8.67
CA ALA A 90 3.19 9.33 -7.67
C ALA A 90 1.78 9.28 -7.06
N SER A 91 1.10 10.43 -6.91
CA SER A 91 -0.29 10.52 -6.45
C SER A 91 -1.26 9.79 -7.39
N GLN A 92 -1.10 9.95 -8.71
CA GLN A 92 -1.92 9.24 -9.70
C GLN A 92 -1.69 7.73 -9.66
N VAL A 93 -0.43 7.29 -9.56
CA VAL A 93 -0.09 5.87 -9.42
C VAL A 93 -0.65 5.30 -8.10
N ALA A 94 -0.51 6.02 -6.99
CA ALA A 94 -1.04 5.60 -5.70
C ALA A 94 -2.58 5.54 -5.70
N THR A 95 -3.26 6.48 -6.37
CA THR A 95 -4.71 6.45 -6.56
C THR A 95 -5.13 5.23 -7.39
N ALA A 96 -4.47 4.98 -8.53
CA ALA A 96 -4.77 3.82 -9.37
C ALA A 96 -4.53 2.49 -8.65
N MET A 97 -3.46 2.42 -7.85
CA MET A 97 -3.18 1.31 -6.96
C MET A 97 -4.32 1.09 -5.96
N CYS A 98 -4.75 2.14 -5.26
CA CYS A 98 -5.86 2.08 -4.31
C CYS A 98 -7.16 1.63 -4.99
N ASN A 99 -7.47 2.15 -6.19
CA ASN A 99 -8.63 1.72 -6.97
C ASN A 99 -8.57 0.23 -7.32
N ALA A 100 -7.43 -0.24 -7.85
CA ALA A 100 -7.25 -1.64 -8.22
C ALA A 100 -7.34 -2.58 -7.01
N CYS A 101 -6.85 -2.14 -5.84
CA CYS A 101 -6.91 -2.92 -4.62
C CYS A 101 -8.31 -2.90 -3.96
N ALA A 102 -9.01 -1.77 -4.01
CA ALA A 102 -10.36 -1.63 -3.46
C ALA A 102 -11.43 -2.32 -4.31
N GLN A 103 -11.20 -2.47 -5.61
CA GLN A 103 -12.01 -3.32 -6.49
C GLN A 103 -11.76 -4.82 -6.26
N GLY A 104 -10.57 -5.19 -5.78
CA GLY A 104 -10.29 -6.53 -5.28
C GLY A 104 -10.98 -6.76 -3.93
N HIS A 105 -11.34 -8.00 -3.61
CA HIS A 105 -11.83 -8.31 -2.27
C HIS A 105 -10.75 -7.89 -1.24
N SER A 106 -11.10 -7.05 -0.26
CA SER A 106 -10.17 -6.55 0.77
C SER A 106 -9.35 -7.67 1.42
N ASP A 107 -9.92 -8.86 1.53
CA ASP A 107 -9.23 -10.07 2.02
C ASP A 107 -8.04 -10.49 1.16
N ASP A 108 -8.12 -10.34 -0.17
CA ASP A 108 -7.00 -10.64 -1.06
C ASP A 108 -5.82 -9.71 -0.78
N VAL A 109 -6.09 -8.47 -0.37
CA VAL A 109 -5.10 -7.41 -0.15
C VAL A 109 -4.56 -7.44 1.29
N PHE A 110 -5.45 -7.54 2.27
CA PHE A 110 -5.18 -7.35 3.69
C PHE A 110 -5.34 -8.61 4.55
N GLY A 111 -6.11 -9.61 4.07
CA GLY A 111 -6.26 -10.90 4.73
C GLY A 111 -4.94 -11.69 4.81
N VAL A 112 -3.95 -11.30 4.01
CA VAL A 112 -2.56 -11.73 4.16
C VAL A 112 -1.66 -10.53 4.37
N VAL A 113 -0.96 -10.50 5.50
CA VAL A 113 -0.03 -9.41 5.83
C VAL A 113 1.16 -9.44 4.86
N ARG A 114 1.24 -8.48 3.93
CA ARG A 114 2.37 -8.35 2.99
C ARG A 114 3.41 -7.35 3.49
N CYS A 115 4.69 -7.65 3.30
CA CYS A 115 5.80 -6.76 3.64
C CYS A 115 6.85 -6.75 2.54
N LYS A 116 7.99 -6.08 2.78
CA LYS A 116 9.06 -5.93 1.77
C LYS A 116 9.61 -7.27 1.25
N THR A 117 9.48 -8.37 2.00
CA THR A 117 9.94 -9.70 1.57
C THR A 117 8.85 -10.54 0.89
N GLY A 118 7.67 -9.97 0.65
CA GLY A 118 6.51 -10.69 0.12
C GLY A 118 5.45 -10.93 1.20
N VAL A 119 4.76 -12.07 1.13
CA VAL A 119 3.81 -12.50 2.17
C VAL A 119 4.57 -12.75 3.46
N ALA A 120 4.17 -12.07 4.53
CA ALA A 120 4.80 -12.20 5.82
C ALA A 120 4.38 -13.52 6.48
N THR A 121 5.36 -14.34 6.84
CA THR A 121 5.19 -15.51 7.69
C THR A 121 5.76 -15.20 9.08
N ALA A 122 5.52 -16.06 10.07
CA ALA A 122 6.11 -15.89 11.41
C ALA A 122 7.63 -15.66 11.38
N ASP A 123 8.32 -16.31 10.42
CA ASP A 123 9.78 -16.34 10.34
C ASP A 123 10.36 -15.31 9.34
N SER A 124 9.56 -14.80 8.40
CA SER A 124 10.00 -13.84 7.36
C SER A 124 9.49 -12.40 7.56
N ALA A 125 8.65 -12.17 8.57
CA ALA A 125 7.96 -10.92 8.80
C ALA A 125 8.88 -9.82 9.35
N CYS A 126 8.82 -8.62 8.73
CA CYS A 126 9.35 -7.43 9.37
C CYS A 126 8.58 -7.08 10.67
N GLU A 127 9.14 -6.23 11.53
CA GLU A 127 8.55 -5.88 12.83
C GLU A 127 7.06 -5.47 12.76
N GLY A 128 6.70 -4.56 11.83
CA GLY A 128 5.31 -4.17 11.65
C GLY A 128 4.41 -5.29 11.08
N ALA A 129 4.98 -6.30 10.40
CA ALA A 129 4.22 -7.48 9.99
C ALA A 129 4.07 -8.49 11.13
N ARG A 130 5.09 -8.66 11.98
CA ARG A 130 5.02 -9.50 13.19
C ARG A 130 3.98 -8.99 14.16
N ALA A 131 3.92 -7.66 14.37
CA ALA A 131 2.89 -7.04 15.21
C ALA A 131 1.48 -7.31 14.70
N ALA A 132 1.23 -7.19 13.39
CA ALA A 132 -0.07 -7.50 12.79
C ALA A 132 -0.43 -8.99 12.93
N LEU A 133 0.51 -9.90 12.60
CA LEU A 133 0.30 -11.34 12.72
C LEU A 133 0.04 -11.79 14.17
N ALA A 134 0.68 -11.17 15.15
CA ALA A 134 0.46 -11.47 16.56
C ALA A 134 -0.97 -11.12 17.00
N LYS A 135 -1.49 -9.96 16.58
CA LYS A 135 -2.88 -9.55 16.87
C LYS A 135 -3.90 -10.49 16.24
N GLN A 136 -3.73 -10.80 14.95
CA GLN A 136 -4.61 -11.72 14.23
C GLN A 136 -4.67 -13.12 14.88
N ARG A 137 -3.54 -13.63 15.39
CA ARG A 137 -3.50 -14.92 16.11
C ARG A 137 -4.24 -14.88 17.45
N ALA A 138 -4.13 -13.79 18.20
CA ALA A 138 -4.82 -13.64 19.48
C ALA A 138 -6.35 -13.66 19.34
N ARG A 139 -6.89 -13.22 18.19
CA ARG A 139 -8.33 -13.27 17.89
C ARG A 139 -8.85 -14.67 17.55
N ALA A 140 -8.00 -15.53 16.99
CA ALA A 140 -8.36 -16.89 16.59
C ALA A 140 -8.25 -17.92 17.73
N SER A 141 -7.84 -17.47 18.92
CA SER A 141 -7.64 -18.27 20.14
C SER A 141 -8.80 -18.06 21.10
#